data_AF-A0A7S0R484-F1
#
_entry.id   AF-A0A7S0R484-F1
#
_cell.length_a   1.000
_cell.length_b   1.000
_cell.length_c   1.000
_cell.angle_alpha   90.00
_cell.angle_beta   90.00
_cell.angle_gamma   90.00
#
_symmetry.space_group_name_H-M   'P 1'
#
loop_
_entity.id
_entity.type
_entity.pdbx_description
1 polymer ?
#
loop_
_entity_poly.entity_id
_entity_poly.type
_entity_poly.pdbx_seq_one_letter_code
_entity_poly.pdbx_strand_id
1 'polypeptide(L)'
;VADLRSPAMRDRHWEQLMTTTKVHFNVNDPAFKLDDLLKLELHKFEEEVGEIVDRAQKEEKMEQALVKLKDTWTRVEFQFHQFKDTQVFTVKMAEEDFEALEDNQVLVQGMMANRYMNTFRDEILGWNKKLMNVADVNQIMSEIQRTWAYLESLFIHSEEVKKELPEATVRFAGIDKEVKEVLKEFKDKKNCVECCNREGLMKHLEKQQHELEICEKALAD
;
A
#
# COMPACT_ATOMS: atom_id res chain seq x y z
N VAL A 1 1.11 -38.29 0.01
CA VAL A 1 0.20 -38.39 -1.17
C VAL A 1 -1.00 -37.44 -1.05
N ALA A 2 -1.66 -37.35 0.11
CA ALA A 2 -2.77 -36.41 0.31
C ALA A 2 -2.34 -34.95 0.05
N ASP A 3 -1.16 -34.54 0.52
CA ASP A 3 -0.69 -33.17 0.35
C ASP A 3 -0.35 -32.82 -1.10
N LEU A 4 0.05 -33.81 -1.91
CA LEU A 4 0.31 -33.64 -3.34
C LEU A 4 -0.97 -33.45 -4.16
N ARG A 5 -2.15 -33.78 -3.61
CA ARG A 5 -3.45 -33.48 -4.23
C ARG A 5 -3.94 -32.08 -3.89
N SER A 6 -3.21 -31.32 -3.07
CA SER A 6 -3.60 -29.96 -2.70
C SER A 6 -3.68 -29.07 -3.95
N PRO A 7 -4.69 -28.20 -4.08
CA PRO A 7 -4.76 -27.20 -5.16
C PRO A 7 -3.59 -26.20 -5.12
N ALA A 8 -2.86 -26.13 -4.02
CA ALA A 8 -1.62 -25.38 -3.89
C ALA A 8 -0.52 -25.90 -4.85
N MET A 9 -0.55 -27.19 -5.20
CA MET A 9 0.37 -27.79 -6.15
C MET A 9 0.06 -27.31 -7.57
N ARG A 10 1.01 -26.60 -8.18
CA ARG A 10 0.92 -26.04 -9.53
C ARG A 10 2.01 -26.63 -10.40
N ASP A 11 1.92 -26.39 -11.71
CA ASP A 11 2.86 -26.94 -12.70
C ASP A 11 4.33 -26.78 -12.27
N ARG A 12 4.74 -25.59 -11.79
CA ARG A 12 6.11 -25.35 -11.28
C ARG A 12 6.54 -26.26 -10.11
N HIS A 13 5.61 -26.65 -9.25
CA HIS A 13 5.88 -27.54 -8.11
C HIS A 13 6.00 -28.99 -8.59
N TRP A 14 5.15 -29.38 -9.55
CA TRP A 14 5.24 -30.68 -10.21
C TRP A 14 6.52 -30.82 -11.04
N GLU A 15 6.96 -29.77 -11.74
CA GLU A 15 8.24 -29.72 -12.45
C GLU A 15 9.43 -29.89 -11.50
N GLN A 16 9.39 -29.24 -10.34
CA GLN A 16 10.42 -29.44 -9.30
C GLN A 16 10.43 -30.89 -8.81
N LEU A 17 9.25 -31.46 -8.56
CA LEU A 17 9.12 -32.84 -8.09
C LEU A 17 9.63 -33.84 -9.14
N MET A 18 9.32 -33.64 -10.43
CA MET A 18 9.85 -34.44 -11.54
C MET A 18 11.37 -34.31 -11.66
N THR A 19 11.91 -33.11 -11.45
CA THR A 19 13.35 -32.86 -11.49
C THR A 19 14.08 -33.58 -10.35
N THR A 20 13.54 -33.50 -9.13
CA THR A 20 14.10 -34.18 -7.94
C THR A 20 14.10 -35.69 -8.09
N THR A 21 12.97 -36.25 -8.52
CA THR A 21 12.79 -37.71 -8.66
C THR A 21 13.39 -38.28 -9.94
N LYS A 22 13.73 -37.42 -10.92
CA LYS A 22 14.19 -37.78 -12.28
C LYS A 22 13.19 -38.60 -13.08
N VAL A 23 11.91 -38.53 -12.71
CA VAL A 23 10.81 -39.21 -13.39
C VAL A 23 9.92 -38.15 -14.02
N HIS A 24 9.73 -38.24 -15.33
CA HIS A 24 8.89 -37.30 -16.08
C HIS A 24 7.53 -37.91 -16.37
N PHE A 25 6.47 -37.13 -16.08
CA PHE A 25 5.09 -37.50 -16.38
C PHE A 25 4.27 -36.23 -16.63
N ASN A 26 3.13 -36.36 -17.29
CA ASN A 26 2.21 -35.24 -17.47
C ASN A 26 1.09 -35.33 -16.43
N VAL A 27 1.11 -34.43 -15.44
CA VAL A 27 0.11 -34.39 -14.35
C VAL A 27 -1.28 -34.03 -14.88
N ASN A 28 -1.35 -33.30 -16.00
CA ASN A 28 -2.58 -32.85 -16.64
C ASN A 28 -3.14 -33.89 -17.64
N ASP A 29 -2.47 -35.03 -17.80
CA ASP A 29 -2.96 -36.12 -18.64
C ASP A 29 -4.16 -36.81 -17.97
N PRO A 30 -5.33 -36.92 -18.63
CA PRO A 30 -6.47 -37.69 -18.12
C PRO A 30 -6.13 -39.16 -17.78
N ALA A 31 -5.06 -39.71 -18.36
CA ALA A 31 -4.56 -41.05 -18.10
C ALA A 31 -3.65 -41.14 -16.85
N PHE A 32 -3.31 -40.03 -16.20
CA PHE A 32 -2.47 -40.00 -15.01
C PHE A 32 -3.11 -40.79 -13.85
N LYS A 33 -2.41 -41.81 -13.36
CA LYS A 33 -2.91 -42.71 -12.31
C LYS A 33 -2.03 -42.66 -11.07
N LEU A 34 -2.58 -43.18 -9.96
CA LEU A 34 -1.83 -43.38 -8.73
C LEU A 34 -0.55 -44.22 -8.95
N ASP A 35 -0.59 -45.16 -9.90
CA ASP A 35 0.57 -45.98 -10.27
C ASP A 35 1.73 -45.13 -10.81
N ASP A 36 1.45 -44.05 -11.53
CA ASP A 36 2.47 -43.11 -12.01
C ASP A 36 3.07 -42.29 -10.85
N LEU A 37 2.28 -41.99 -9.82
CA LEU A 37 2.76 -41.41 -8.56
C LEU A 37 3.64 -42.37 -7.76
N LEU A 38 3.37 -43.68 -7.82
CA LEU A 38 4.20 -44.69 -7.14
C LEU A 38 5.58 -44.86 -7.82
N LYS A 39 5.66 -44.67 -9.15
CA LYS A 39 6.92 -44.67 -9.90
C LYS A 39 7.88 -43.56 -9.50
N LEU A 40 7.39 -42.50 -8.86
CA LEU A 40 8.20 -41.42 -8.32
C LEU A 40 9.00 -41.83 -7.08
N GLU A 41 8.68 -42.97 -6.47
CA GLU A 41 9.32 -43.49 -5.27
C GLU A 41 9.51 -42.40 -4.19
N LEU A 42 8.50 -41.55 -4.00
CA LEU A 42 8.57 -40.32 -3.18
C LEU A 42 9.09 -40.54 -1.76
N HIS A 43 8.96 -41.76 -1.23
CA HIS A 43 9.51 -42.18 0.05
C HIS A 43 11.04 -42.09 0.12
N LYS A 44 11.74 -42.09 -1.03
CA LYS A 44 13.20 -41.91 -1.11
C LYS A 44 13.63 -40.44 -1.10
N PHE A 45 12.68 -39.52 -1.28
CA PHE A 45 12.88 -38.07 -1.37
C PHE A 45 11.94 -37.34 -0.41
N GLU A 46 11.70 -37.93 0.77
CA GLU A 46 10.65 -37.47 1.68
C GLU A 46 10.87 -36.01 2.13
N GLU A 47 12.12 -35.64 2.40
CA GLU A 47 12.49 -34.29 2.81
C GLU A 47 12.26 -33.28 1.68
N GLU A 48 12.75 -33.56 0.47
CA GLU A 48 12.61 -32.66 -0.68
C GLU A 48 11.15 -32.53 -1.13
N VAL A 49 10.39 -33.62 -1.11
CA VAL A 49 8.95 -33.60 -1.40
C VAL A 49 8.20 -32.80 -0.33
N GLY A 50 8.58 -32.95 0.93
CA GLY A 50 8.06 -32.13 2.03
C GLY A 50 8.31 -30.64 1.81
N GLU A 51 9.52 -30.25 1.40
CA GLU A 51 9.87 -28.86 1.10
C GLU A 51 9.08 -28.29 -0.08
N ILE A 52 8.87 -29.08 -1.15
CA ILE A 52 8.09 -28.66 -2.32
C ILE A 52 6.62 -28.44 -1.94
N VAL A 53 6.06 -29.33 -1.12
CA VAL A 53 4.69 -29.21 -0.62
C VAL A 53 4.54 -28.00 0.31
N ASP A 54 5.46 -27.80 1.26
CA ASP A 54 5.46 -26.61 2.14
C ASP A 54 5.54 -25.34 1.30
N ARG A 55 6.47 -25.28 0.34
CA ARG A 55 6.57 -24.17 -0.61
C ARG A 55 5.24 -23.88 -1.29
N ALA A 56 4.61 -24.91 -1.85
CA ALA A 56 3.33 -24.78 -2.56
C ALA A 56 2.25 -24.16 -1.67
N GLN A 57 2.11 -24.66 -0.44
CA GLN A 57 1.14 -24.15 0.53
C GLN A 57 1.44 -22.71 0.97
N LYS A 58 2.71 -22.35 1.16
CA LYS A 58 3.10 -20.98 1.54
C LYS A 58 2.87 -20.01 0.39
N GLU A 59 3.16 -20.41 -0.84
CA GLU A 59 2.91 -19.61 -2.04
C GLU A 59 1.41 -19.37 -2.26
N GLU A 60 0.57 -20.40 -2.11
CA GLU A 60 -0.89 -20.25 -2.22
C GLU A 60 -1.44 -19.26 -1.18
N LYS A 61 -0.98 -19.34 0.08
CA LYS A 61 -1.37 -18.40 1.13
C LYS A 61 -0.95 -16.96 0.81
N MET A 62 0.26 -16.77 0.27
CA MET A 62 0.73 -15.44 -0.15
C MET A 62 -0.11 -14.89 -1.28
N GLU A 63 -0.44 -15.69 -2.29
CA GLU A 63 -1.27 -15.26 -3.40
C GLU A 63 -2.69 -14.88 -2.95
N GLN A 64 -3.33 -15.68 -2.09
CA GLN A 64 -4.63 -15.34 -1.52
C GLN A 64 -4.58 -14.02 -0.73
N ALA A 65 -3.49 -13.80 0.02
CA ALA A 65 -3.28 -12.55 0.75
C ALA A 65 -3.11 -11.36 -0.22
N LEU A 66 -2.35 -11.51 -1.31
CA LEU A 66 -2.17 -10.48 -2.33
C LEU A 66 -3.47 -10.14 -3.08
N VAL A 67 -4.28 -11.15 -3.41
CA VAL A 67 -5.60 -10.95 -4.02
C VAL A 67 -6.51 -10.17 -3.07
N LYS A 68 -6.52 -10.52 -1.78
CA LYS A 68 -7.30 -9.80 -0.76
C LYS A 68 -6.82 -8.36 -0.60
N LEU A 69 -5.50 -8.13 -0.52
CA LEU A 69 -4.92 -6.79 -0.49
C LEU A 69 -5.41 -5.96 -1.68
N LYS A 70 -5.33 -6.52 -2.89
CA LYS A 70 -5.80 -5.83 -4.09
C LYS A 70 -7.27 -5.48 -4.05
N ASP A 71 -8.14 -6.42 -3.68
CA ASP A 71 -9.58 -6.16 -3.62
C ASP A 71 -9.93 -5.11 -2.56
N THR A 72 -9.30 -5.16 -1.38
CA THR A 72 -9.49 -4.14 -0.33
C THR A 72 -9.04 -2.76 -0.82
N TRP A 73 -7.77 -2.63 -1.21
CA TRP A 73 -7.15 -1.32 -1.43
C TRP A 73 -7.55 -0.64 -2.74
N THR A 74 -8.22 -1.37 -3.65
CA THR A 74 -8.89 -0.75 -4.82
C THR A 74 -10.22 -0.08 -4.45
N ARG A 75 -10.76 -0.35 -3.26
CA ARG A 75 -12.06 0.16 -2.79
C ARG A 75 -11.96 1.17 -1.67
N VAL A 76 -10.86 1.19 -0.93
CA VAL A 76 -10.66 2.16 0.16
C VAL A 76 -10.59 3.57 -0.42
N GLU A 77 -11.55 4.41 -0.01
CA GLU A 77 -11.64 5.81 -0.39
C GLU A 77 -11.40 6.69 0.85
N PHE A 78 -10.76 7.83 0.64
CA PHE A 78 -10.71 8.84 1.69
C PHE A 78 -12.10 9.44 1.96
N GLN A 79 -12.30 9.90 3.19
CA GLN A 79 -13.46 10.68 3.60
C GLN A 79 -13.18 12.18 3.40
N PHE A 80 -14.17 12.91 2.91
CA PHE A 80 -14.04 14.33 2.60
C PHE A 80 -15.03 15.16 3.42
N HIS A 81 -14.53 16.21 4.06
CA HIS A 81 -15.31 17.10 4.91
C HIS A 81 -15.19 18.53 4.40
N GLN A 82 -16.30 19.24 4.26
CA GLN A 82 -16.26 20.63 3.81
C GLN A 82 -15.54 21.49 4.85
N PHE A 83 -14.58 22.30 4.39
CA PHE A 83 -13.84 23.21 5.24
C PHE A 83 -14.64 24.52 5.41
N LYS A 84 -15.28 24.68 6.58
CA LYS A 84 -16.13 25.84 6.90
C LYS A 84 -17.17 26.07 5.78
N ASP A 85 -17.48 27.32 5.44
CA ASP A 85 -18.37 27.69 4.33
C ASP A 85 -17.64 27.85 2.98
N THR A 86 -16.47 27.22 2.82
CA THR A 86 -15.68 27.29 1.57
C THR A 86 -16.02 26.14 0.62
N GLN A 87 -15.56 26.23 -0.64
CA GLN A 87 -15.67 25.13 -1.61
C GLN A 87 -14.56 24.05 -1.45
N VAL A 88 -13.72 24.18 -0.41
CA VAL A 88 -12.59 23.28 -0.16
C VAL A 88 -13.05 22.16 0.76
N PHE A 89 -12.50 20.97 0.53
CA PHE A 89 -12.81 19.79 1.32
C PHE A 89 -11.51 19.23 1.89
N THR A 90 -11.45 19.12 3.22
CA THR A 90 -10.37 18.39 3.88
C THR A 90 -10.59 16.89 3.74
N VAL A 91 -9.49 16.15 3.80
CA VAL A 91 -9.42 14.70 3.62
C VAL A 91 -9.04 14.02 4.94
N LYS A 92 -9.67 12.88 5.25
CA LYS A 92 -9.37 12.03 6.40
C LYS A 92 -9.49 10.56 5.98
N MET A 93 -8.57 9.70 6.42
CA MET A 93 -8.76 8.25 6.35
C MET A 93 -9.66 7.77 7.49
N ALA A 94 -10.59 6.84 7.22
CA ALA A 94 -11.39 6.25 8.28
C ALA A 94 -10.49 5.51 9.28
N GLU A 95 -10.86 5.49 10.56
CA GLU A 95 -10.04 4.84 11.59
C GLU A 95 -9.90 3.33 11.34
N GLU A 96 -10.99 2.68 10.91
CA GLU A 96 -10.98 1.26 10.49
C GLU A 96 -10.06 0.99 9.28
N ASP A 97 -10.00 1.92 8.32
CA ASP A 97 -9.12 1.81 7.15
C ASP A 97 -7.65 2.01 7.54
N PHE A 98 -7.39 2.86 8.54
CA PHE A 98 -6.04 3.08 9.06
C PHE A 98 -5.55 1.87 9.88
N GLU A 99 -6.40 1.28 10.72
CA GLU A 99 -6.07 0.01 11.39
C GLU A 99 -5.79 -1.10 10.37
N ALA A 100 -6.62 -1.20 9.32
CA ALA A 100 -6.40 -2.14 8.23
C ALA A 100 -5.08 -1.87 7.48
N LEU A 101 -4.67 -0.61 7.33
CA LEU A 101 -3.38 -0.21 6.75
C LEU A 101 -2.21 -0.79 7.54
N GLU A 102 -2.20 -0.59 8.85
CA GLU A 102 -1.14 -1.07 9.74
C GLU A 102 -1.04 -2.60 9.71
N ASP A 103 -2.18 -3.29 9.84
CA ASP A 103 -2.26 -4.76 9.75
C ASP A 103 -1.75 -5.28 8.40
N ASN A 104 -2.11 -4.60 7.32
CA ASN A 104 -1.71 -5.00 5.96
C ASN A 104 -0.24 -4.69 5.68
N GLN A 105 0.34 -3.66 6.29
CA GLN A 105 1.79 -3.43 6.25
C GLN A 105 2.53 -4.56 6.97
N VAL A 106 2.08 -4.98 8.17
CA VAL A 106 2.68 -6.12 8.89
C VAL A 106 2.56 -7.41 8.09
N LEU A 107 1.39 -7.67 7.48
CA LEU A 107 1.16 -8.81 6.59
C LEU A 107 2.17 -8.84 5.43
N VAL A 108 2.36 -7.70 4.74
CA VAL A 108 3.31 -7.59 3.62
C VAL A 108 4.75 -7.76 4.07
N GLN A 109 5.14 -7.20 5.22
CA GLN A 109 6.47 -7.43 5.81
C GLN A 109 6.70 -8.91 6.13
N GLY A 110 5.68 -9.60 6.65
CA GLY A 110 5.72 -11.05 6.86
C GLY A 110 5.92 -11.85 5.56
N MET A 111 5.30 -11.41 4.45
CA MET A 111 5.54 -12.00 3.13
C MET A 111 6.97 -11.73 2.62
N MET A 112 7.52 -10.53 2.86
CA MET A 112 8.91 -10.19 2.49
C MET A 112 9.95 -11.01 3.27
N ALA A 113 9.65 -11.37 4.53
CA ALA A 113 10.51 -12.23 5.33
C ALA A 113 10.41 -13.72 4.95
N ASN A 114 9.44 -14.11 4.14
CA ASN A 114 9.21 -15.50 3.75
C ASN A 114 10.21 -15.95 2.68
N ARG A 115 10.91 -17.08 2.93
CA ARG A 115 11.87 -17.67 1.98
C ARG A 115 11.29 -17.98 0.60
N TYR A 116 9.98 -18.13 0.49
CA TYR A 116 9.26 -18.43 -0.76
C TYR A 116 8.71 -17.20 -1.48
N MET A 117 9.08 -15.98 -1.06
CA MET A 117 8.56 -14.74 -1.65
C MET A 117 8.87 -14.56 -3.15
N ASN A 118 9.89 -15.27 -3.67
CA ASN A 118 10.45 -15.02 -5.00
C ASN A 118 9.42 -15.08 -6.12
N THR A 119 8.45 -15.98 -6.02
CA THR A 119 7.38 -16.13 -7.02
C THR A 119 6.50 -14.88 -7.14
N PHE A 120 6.35 -14.11 -6.06
CA PHE A 120 5.49 -12.92 -5.99
C PHE A 120 6.28 -11.65 -5.63
N ARG A 121 7.60 -11.65 -5.83
CA ARG A 121 8.51 -10.62 -5.33
C ARG A 121 8.07 -9.21 -5.73
N ASP A 122 7.83 -8.99 -7.01
CA ASP A 122 7.50 -7.66 -7.53
C ASP A 122 6.14 -7.17 -7.02
N GLU A 123 5.18 -8.08 -6.87
CA GLU A 123 3.85 -7.75 -6.34
C GLU A 123 3.91 -7.41 -4.85
N ILE A 124 4.63 -8.20 -4.06
CA ILE A 124 4.86 -7.95 -2.63
C ILE A 124 5.56 -6.60 -2.42
N LEU A 125 6.67 -6.35 -3.14
CA LEU A 125 7.40 -5.08 -3.02
C LEU A 125 6.57 -3.89 -3.50
N GLY A 126 5.76 -4.08 -4.55
CA GLY A 126 4.81 -3.10 -5.05
C GLY A 126 3.77 -2.72 -3.99
N TRP A 127 3.17 -3.71 -3.32
CA TRP A 127 2.23 -3.47 -2.23
C TRP A 127 2.90 -2.83 -1.02
N ASN A 128 4.11 -3.27 -0.65
CA ASN A 128 4.85 -2.66 0.45
C ASN A 128 5.04 -1.16 0.23
N LYS A 129 5.56 -0.79 -0.94
CA LYS A 129 5.76 0.62 -1.30
C LYS A 129 4.43 1.39 -1.31
N LYS A 130 3.38 0.80 -1.88
CA LYS A 130 2.06 1.45 -1.96
C LYS A 130 1.48 1.78 -0.59
N LEU A 131 1.50 0.82 0.33
CA LEU A 131 0.94 1.00 1.66
C LEU A 131 1.81 1.90 2.53
N MET A 132 3.14 1.86 2.39
CA MET A 132 4.03 2.83 3.05
C MET A 132 3.71 4.27 2.60
N ASN A 133 3.62 4.50 1.30
CA ASN A 133 3.27 5.82 0.76
C ASN A 133 1.89 6.30 1.27
N VAL A 134 0.91 5.40 1.39
CA VAL A 134 -0.41 5.75 1.93
C VAL A 134 -0.30 6.23 3.39
N ALA A 135 0.47 5.53 4.23
CA ALA A 135 0.68 5.93 5.61
C ALA A 135 1.40 7.28 5.73
N ASP A 136 2.51 7.44 5.01
CA ASP A 136 3.33 8.66 5.04
C ASP A 136 2.53 9.88 4.55
N VAL A 137 1.80 9.72 3.43
CA VAL A 137 0.96 10.79 2.87
C VAL A 137 -0.21 11.11 3.81
N ASN A 138 -0.84 10.11 4.43
CA ASN A 138 -1.93 10.34 5.38
C ASN A 138 -1.46 11.15 6.59
N GLN A 139 -0.28 10.83 7.13
CA GLN A 139 0.32 11.54 8.26
C GLN A 139 0.62 13.01 7.90
N ILE A 140 1.41 13.24 6.86
CA ILE A 140 1.81 14.60 6.49
C ILE A 140 0.62 15.44 6.01
N MET A 141 -0.35 14.85 5.31
CA MET A 141 -1.56 15.56 4.91
C MET A 141 -2.38 15.99 6.12
N SER A 142 -2.47 15.15 7.15
CA SER A 142 -3.15 15.50 8.41
C SER A 142 -2.48 16.68 9.11
N GLU A 143 -1.15 16.73 9.10
CA GLU A 143 -0.37 17.85 9.66
C GLU A 143 -0.55 19.13 8.83
N ILE A 144 -0.38 19.04 7.51
CA ILE A 144 -0.58 20.17 6.58
C ILE A 144 -1.96 20.77 6.76
N GLN A 145 -3.03 19.95 6.78
CA GLN A 145 -4.39 20.47 6.92
C GLN A 145 -4.61 21.17 8.26
N ARG A 146 -4.03 20.66 9.35
CA ARG A 146 -4.12 21.26 10.68
C ARG A 146 -3.45 22.63 10.70
N THR A 147 -2.20 22.71 10.25
CA THR A 147 -1.45 23.98 10.23
C THR A 147 -2.05 24.95 9.22
N TRP A 148 -2.39 24.49 8.02
CA TRP A 148 -3.07 25.31 7.00
C TRP A 148 -4.39 25.87 7.52
N ALA A 149 -5.25 25.07 8.16
CA ALA A 149 -6.53 25.55 8.68
C ALA A 149 -6.38 26.65 9.74
N TYR A 150 -5.37 26.52 10.61
CA TYR A 150 -5.01 27.54 11.59
C TYR A 150 -4.53 28.81 10.90
N LEU A 151 -3.53 28.71 10.02
CA LEU A 151 -2.97 29.86 9.31
C LEU A 151 -3.97 30.54 8.37
N GLU A 152 -4.87 29.79 7.73
CA GLU A 152 -5.91 30.33 6.85
C GLU A 152 -6.80 31.31 7.60
N SER A 153 -7.18 30.97 8.84
CA SER A 153 -8.00 31.85 9.67
C SER A 153 -7.33 33.18 10.02
N LEU A 154 -5.99 33.21 10.07
CA LEU A 154 -5.22 34.40 10.39
C LEU A 154 -4.88 35.20 9.13
N PHE A 155 -4.22 34.57 8.17
CA PHE A 155 -3.71 35.25 6.98
C PHE A 155 -4.78 35.63 5.95
N ILE A 156 -5.95 34.97 5.94
CA ILE A 156 -7.04 35.33 5.01
C ILE A 156 -8.06 36.28 5.64
N HIS A 157 -8.35 36.14 6.93
CA HIS A 157 -9.43 36.90 7.57
C HIS A 157 -8.97 38.03 8.51
N SER A 158 -7.72 38.02 8.99
CA SER A 158 -7.21 39.11 9.85
C SER A 158 -6.50 40.18 9.03
N GLU A 159 -7.14 41.33 8.85
CA GLU A 159 -6.53 42.50 8.19
C GLU A 159 -5.33 43.07 8.98
N GLU A 160 -5.26 42.82 10.29
CA GLU A 160 -4.12 43.19 11.13
C GLU A 160 -2.90 42.34 10.79
N VAL A 161 -3.06 41.01 10.78
CA VAL A 161 -1.98 40.07 10.42
C VAL A 161 -1.46 40.34 9.01
N LYS A 162 -2.33 40.64 8.06
CA LYS A 162 -1.93 40.98 6.68
C LYS A 162 -1.06 42.24 6.60
N LYS A 163 -1.31 43.22 7.47
CA LYS A 163 -0.55 44.48 7.51
C LYS A 163 0.79 44.32 8.21
N GLU A 164 0.81 43.59 9.32
CA GLU A 164 2.03 43.36 10.11
C GLU A 164 3.00 42.37 9.40
N LEU A 165 2.45 41.37 8.71
CA LEU A 165 3.23 40.28 8.08
C LEU A 165 2.94 40.14 6.57
N PRO A 166 3.25 41.16 5.74
CA PRO A 166 2.91 41.16 4.32
C PRO A 166 3.65 40.07 3.53
N GLU A 167 4.92 39.80 3.85
CA GLU A 167 5.69 38.75 3.18
C GLU A 167 5.15 37.34 3.47
N ALA A 168 4.82 37.07 4.74
CA ALA A 168 4.21 35.80 5.13
C ALA A 168 2.81 35.63 4.52
N THR A 169 2.06 36.73 4.35
CA THR A 169 0.76 36.72 3.66
C THR A 169 0.89 36.30 2.20
N VAL A 170 1.86 36.86 1.46
CA VAL A 170 2.11 36.49 0.06
C VAL A 170 2.55 35.03 -0.04
N ARG A 171 3.43 34.58 0.86
CA ARG A 171 3.87 33.18 0.93
C ARG A 171 2.69 32.24 1.20
N PHE A 172 1.88 32.55 2.20
CA PHE A 172 0.71 31.75 2.56
C PHE A 172 -0.30 31.64 1.42
N ALA A 173 -0.53 32.72 0.66
CA ALA A 173 -1.42 32.66 -0.50
C ALA A 173 -0.93 31.66 -1.58
N GLY A 174 0.38 31.51 -1.74
CA GLY A 174 0.98 30.48 -2.59
C GLY A 174 0.71 29.07 -2.05
N ILE A 175 0.99 28.84 -0.77
CA ILE A 175 0.75 27.55 -0.10
C ILE A 175 -0.72 27.17 -0.16
N ASP A 176 -1.61 28.12 0.14
CA ASP A 176 -3.06 27.95 0.14
C ASP A 176 -3.57 27.42 -1.20
N LYS A 177 -3.05 27.98 -2.30
CA LYS A 177 -3.37 27.51 -3.65
C LYS A 177 -2.93 26.06 -3.86
N GLU A 178 -1.68 25.73 -3.55
CA GLU A 178 -1.11 24.39 -3.77
C GLU A 178 -1.82 23.33 -2.91
N VAL A 179 -2.09 23.63 -1.63
CA VAL A 179 -2.84 22.72 -0.73
C VAL A 179 -4.25 22.48 -1.26
N LYS A 180 -4.96 23.54 -1.69
CA LYS A 180 -6.32 23.40 -2.27
C LYS A 180 -6.31 22.59 -3.56
N GLU A 181 -5.28 22.73 -4.40
CA GLU A 181 -5.12 21.93 -5.60
C GLU A 181 -4.97 20.43 -5.26
N VAL A 182 -4.11 20.08 -4.30
CA VAL A 182 -3.95 18.68 -3.86
C VAL A 182 -5.24 18.13 -3.26
N LEU A 183 -5.93 18.89 -2.39
CA LEU A 183 -7.20 18.47 -1.79
C LEU A 183 -8.29 18.24 -2.83
N LYS A 184 -8.35 19.09 -3.86
CA LYS A 184 -9.28 18.93 -4.97
C LYS A 184 -8.98 17.66 -5.75
N GLU A 185 -7.72 17.40 -6.10
CA GLU A 185 -7.32 16.18 -6.80
C GLU A 185 -7.64 14.91 -6.00
N PHE A 186 -7.41 14.96 -4.68
CA PHE A 186 -7.77 13.86 -3.78
C PHE A 186 -9.28 13.62 -3.81
N LYS A 187 -10.08 14.68 -3.78
CA LYS A 187 -11.54 14.58 -3.86
C LYS A 187 -12.03 14.04 -5.21
N ASP A 188 -11.35 14.38 -6.30
CA ASP A 188 -11.71 13.92 -7.65
C ASP A 188 -11.44 12.41 -7.82
N LYS A 189 -10.33 11.90 -7.26
CA LYS A 189 -9.95 10.48 -7.35
C LYS A 189 -10.55 9.59 -6.26
N LYS A 190 -10.63 10.11 -5.03
CA LYS A 190 -11.08 9.46 -3.78
C LYS A 190 -10.28 8.27 -3.29
N ASN A 191 -9.88 7.34 -4.17
CA ASN A 191 -9.14 6.14 -3.77
C ASN A 191 -7.80 6.50 -3.12
N CYS A 192 -7.54 5.96 -1.92
CA CYS A 192 -6.38 6.36 -1.14
C CYS A 192 -5.05 5.95 -1.80
N VAL A 193 -4.99 4.76 -2.41
CA VAL A 193 -3.78 4.28 -3.09
C VAL A 193 -3.45 5.15 -4.29
N GLU A 194 -4.44 5.48 -5.13
CA GLU A 194 -4.25 6.32 -6.32
C GLU A 194 -3.86 7.75 -5.98
N CYS A 195 -4.39 8.30 -4.89
CA CYS A 195 -4.02 9.61 -4.38
C CYS A 195 -2.57 9.61 -3.88
N CYS A 196 -2.23 8.70 -2.96
CA CYS A 196 -0.95 8.72 -2.25
C CYS A 196 0.25 8.24 -3.07
N ASN A 197 0.02 7.42 -4.12
CA ASN A 197 1.10 6.85 -4.93
C ASN A 197 1.45 7.66 -6.18
N ARG A 198 1.01 8.92 -6.25
CA ARG A 198 1.40 9.82 -7.33
C ARG A 198 2.88 10.18 -7.23
N GLU A 199 3.55 10.15 -8.38
CA GLU A 199 4.95 10.55 -8.48
C GLU A 199 5.17 11.99 -8.00
N GLY A 200 6.18 12.20 -7.16
CA GLY A 200 6.56 13.52 -6.64
C GLY A 200 5.64 14.09 -5.55
N LEU A 201 4.51 13.46 -5.23
CA LEU A 201 3.56 13.97 -4.23
C LEU A 201 4.21 14.15 -2.86
N MET A 202 4.91 13.14 -2.33
CA MET A 202 5.49 13.22 -0.99
C MET A 202 6.45 14.42 -0.85
N LYS A 203 7.37 14.59 -1.82
CA LYS A 203 8.29 15.74 -1.87
C LYS A 203 7.57 17.07 -1.95
N HIS A 204 6.45 17.11 -2.69
CA HIS A 204 5.63 18.30 -2.76
C HIS A 204 4.99 18.61 -1.40
N LEU A 205 4.44 17.62 -0.71
CA LEU A 205 3.83 17.78 0.62
C LEU A 205 4.86 18.21 1.67
N GLU A 206 6.05 17.58 1.69
CA GLU A 206 7.16 17.99 2.56
C GLU A 206 7.54 19.45 2.37
N LYS A 207 7.59 19.91 1.11
CA LYS A 207 7.82 21.32 0.80
C LYS A 207 6.70 22.20 1.36
N GLN A 208 5.43 21.85 1.15
CA GLN A 208 4.31 22.66 1.67
C GLN A 208 4.31 22.70 3.20
N GLN A 209 4.58 21.58 3.87
CA GLN A 209 4.68 21.51 5.32
C GLN A 209 5.79 22.43 5.85
N HIS A 210 6.97 22.40 5.22
CA HIS A 210 8.07 23.29 5.59
C HIS A 210 7.71 24.77 5.41
N GLU A 211 7.05 25.12 4.31
CA GLU A 211 6.62 26.50 4.04
C GLU A 211 5.54 26.97 5.04
N LEU A 212 4.63 26.07 5.46
CA LEU A 212 3.66 26.35 6.51
C LEU A 212 4.35 26.63 7.86
N GLU A 213 5.36 25.85 8.23
CA GLU A 213 6.13 26.07 9.46
C GLU A 213 6.86 27.42 9.47
N ILE A 214 7.33 27.91 8.31
CA ILE A 214 7.93 29.25 8.19
C ILE A 214 6.87 30.33 8.47
N CYS A 215 5.67 30.18 7.89
CA CYS A 215 4.56 31.11 8.15
C CYS A 215 4.11 31.09 9.61
N GLU A 216 4.09 29.91 10.24
CA GLU A 216 3.75 29.76 11.66
C GLU A 216 4.78 30.42 12.57
N LYS A 217 6.08 30.26 12.29
CA LYS A 217 7.16 30.93 13.04
C LYS A 217 7.07 32.45 12.92
N ALA A 218 6.77 32.97 11.72
CA ALA A 218 6.62 34.41 11.51
C ALA A 218 5.46 35.04 12.32
N LEU A 219 4.50 34.25 12.81
CA LEU A 219 3.45 34.72 13.72
C LEU A 219 3.87 34.71 15.19
N ALA A 220 4.87 33.90 15.53
CA ALA A 220 5.36 33.73 16.90
C ALA A 220 6.48 34.72 17.28
N ASP A 221 7.20 35.23 16.28
CA ASP A 221 8.25 36.24 16.38
C ASP A 221 7.68 37.68 16.34
#